data_AF-A0A1C4FXW8-F1
#
_entry.id   AF-A0A1C4FXW8-F1
#
_cell.length_a   1.000
_cell.length_b   1.000
_cell.length_c   1.000
_cell.angle_alpha   90.00
_cell.angle_beta   90.00
_cell.angle_gamma   90.00
#
_symmetry.space_group_name_H-M   'P 1'
#
loop_
_entity.id
_entity.type
_entity.pdbx_description
1 polymer ?
#
loop_
_entity_poly.entity_id
_entity_poly.type
_entity_poly.pdbx_seq_one_letter_code
_entity_poly.pdbx_strand_id
1 'polypeptide(L)' 'MDKYQSLYVSLKSNDEQLTFFSNESFRDIMDYLNEGKFIMLFDLVDGIYLPLALNIDDISAIYRGKEL' A
#
# COMPACT_ATOMS: atom_id res chain seq x y z
N MET A 1 -7.80 8.96 -13.87
CA MET A 1 -6.92 8.67 -12.72
C MET A 1 -7.72 8.31 -11.46
N ASP A 2 -9.05 8.24 -11.50
CA ASP A 2 -9.91 8.16 -10.31
C ASP A 2 -9.97 6.79 -9.59
N LYS A 3 -9.16 5.81 -10.02
CA LYS A 3 -9.19 4.46 -9.47
C LYS A 3 -8.20 4.23 -8.33
N TYR A 4 -7.08 4.95 -8.32
CA TYR A 4 -5.98 4.74 -7.36
C TYR A 4 -5.77 5.98 -6.50
N GLN A 5 -5.60 5.78 -5.19
CA GLN A 5 -5.35 6.84 -4.21
C GLN A 5 -4.01 6.61 -3.53
N SER A 6 -3.28 7.70 -3.29
CA SER A 6 -1.95 7.68 -2.67
C SER A 6 -2.02 7.32 -1.18
N LEU A 7 -1.02 6.55 -0.73
CA LEU A 7 -0.84 6.11 0.65
C LEU A 7 0.64 6.10 0.99
N TYR A 8 1.02 6.74 2.09
CA TYR A 8 2.38 6.66 2.61
C TYR A 8 2.46 5.47 3.57
N VAL A 9 3.48 4.65 3.39
CA VAL A 9 3.78 3.51 4.26
C VAL A 9 5.18 3.71 4.82
N SER A 10 5.27 3.78 6.14
CA SER A 10 6.54 3.74 6.84
C SER A 10 6.84 2.30 7.23
N LEU A 11 8.08 1.87 6.99
CA LEU A 11 8.58 0.57 7.38
C LEU A 11 9.35 0.67 8.70
N LYS A 12 9.48 -0.46 9.40
CA LYS A 12 10.29 -0.55 10.62
C LYS A 12 11.79 -0.33 10.37
N SER A 13 12.24 -0.44 9.11
CA SER A 13 13.59 -0.06 8.68
C SER A 13 13.85 1.45 8.66
N ASN A 14 12.86 2.28 9.00
CA ASN A 14 12.82 3.73 8.80
C ASN A 14 12.79 4.18 7.34
N ASP A 15 12.52 3.25 6.40
CA ASP A 15 12.21 3.61 5.03
C ASP A 15 10.76 4.11 4.92
N GLU A 16 10.55 5.16 4.13
CA GLU A 16 9.23 5.68 3.80
C GLU A 16 8.98 5.45 2.32
N GLN A 17 7.88 4.78 1.98
CA GLN A 17 7.49 4.49 0.61
C GLN A 17 6.15 5.13 0.28
N LEU A 18 6.09 5.84 -0.85
CA LEU A 18 4.82 6.25 -1.45
C LEU A 18 4.26 5.09 -2.27
N THR A 19 3.08 4.65 -1.89
CA THR A 19 2.36 3.55 -2.52
C THR A 19 0.95 4.01 -2.90
N PHE A 20 0.18 3.13 -3.54
CA PHE A 20 -1.19 3.41 -3.95
C PHE A 20 -2.11 2.26 -3.60
N PHE A 21 -3.38 2.57 -3.31
CA PHE A 21 -4.43 1.57 -3.17
C PHE A 21 -5.58 1.89 -4.14
N SER A 22 -6.35 0.88 -4.52
CA SER A 22 -7.60 1.06 -5.25
C SER A 22 -8.79 0.70 -4.35
N ASN A 23 -9.93 1.36 -4.54
CA ASN A 23 -11.13 1.09 -3.74
C ASN A 23 -11.69 -0.33 -3.95
N GLU A 24 -11.54 -0.87 -5.16
CA GLU A 24 -11.91 -2.26 -5.48
C GLU A 24 -10.93 -3.24 -4.83
N SER A 25 -9.65 -2.90 -4.91
CA SER A 25 -8.54 -3.66 -4.32
C SER A 25 -8.66 -3.79 -2.80
N PHE A 26 -9.05 -2.73 -2.09
CA PHE A 26 -8.98 -2.73 -0.61
C PHE A 26 -9.88 -3.80 0.05
N ARG A 27 -11.08 -4.06 -0.47
CA ARG A 27 -11.97 -5.10 0.09
C ARG A 27 -11.50 -6.50 -0.27
N ASP A 28 -11.23 -6.73 -1.56
CA ASP A 28 -10.91 -8.07 -2.04
C ASP A 28 -9.53 -8.55 -1.53
N ILE A 29 -8.55 -7.65 -1.41
CA ILE A 29 -7.18 -7.98 -0.97
C ILE A 29 -7.12 -8.40 0.50
N MET A 30 -7.86 -7.72 1.38
CA MET A 30 -7.90 -8.06 2.80
C MET A 30 -8.56 -9.43 3.02
N ASP A 31 -9.52 -9.79 2.15
CA ASP A 31 -10.18 -11.09 2.17
C ASP A 31 -9.29 -12.23 1.62
N TYR A 32 -8.49 -11.98 0.58
CA TYR A 32 -7.55 -12.98 0.02
C TYR A 32 -6.27 -13.18 0.84
N LEU A 33 -5.82 -12.16 1.56
CA LEU A 33 -4.63 -12.21 2.42
C LEU A 33 -4.96 -12.58 3.87
N ASN A 34 -6.16 -13.11 4.14
CA ASN A 34 -6.56 -13.64 5.45
C ASN A 34 -5.72 -14.86 5.93
N GLU A 35 -4.73 -15.33 5.14
CA GLU A 35 -3.62 -16.15 5.65
C GLU A 35 -2.46 -15.32 6.27
N GLY A 36 -2.68 -14.01 6.43
CA GLY A 36 -2.46 -13.33 7.71
C GLY A 36 -1.32 -12.32 7.80
N LYS A 37 -0.62 -11.98 6.71
CA LYS A 37 0.62 -11.18 6.85
C LYS A 37 0.91 -10.13 5.79
N PHE A 38 0.13 -9.99 4.73
CA PHE A 38 0.45 -9.03 3.68
C PHE A 38 -0.70 -8.05 3.43
N ILE A 39 -0.35 -6.83 3.03
CA ILE A 39 -1.25 -5.87 2.39
C ILE A 39 -0.82 -5.74 0.92
N MET A 40 -1.79 -5.79 0.01
CA MET A 40 -1.52 -5.53 -1.40
C MET A 40 -1.85 -4.07 -1.74
N LEU A 41 -0.82 -3.39 -2.23
CA LEU A 41 -0.82 -2.01 -2.69
C LEU A 41 -0.31 -1.99 -4.14
N PHE A 42 0.00 -0.81 -4.64
CA PHE A 42 0.57 -0.61 -5.96
C PHE A 42 1.72 0.38 -5.90
N ASP A 43 2.76 0.11 -6.69
CA ASP A 43 3.83 1.05 -7.00
C ASP A 43 3.59 1.68 -8.37
N LEU A 44 3.96 2.95 -8.52
CA LEU A 44 3.91 3.64 -9.81
C LEU A 44 5.31 3.65 -10.43
N VAL A 45 5.49 2.83 -11.48
CA VAL A 45 6.76 2.73 -12.24
C VAL A 45 6.47 3.08 -13.70
N ASP A 46 7.13 4.11 -14.22
CA ASP A 46 6.97 4.58 -15.61
C ASP A 46 5.50 4.82 -16.03
N GLY A 47 4.67 5.31 -15.09
CA GLY A 47 3.24 5.57 -15.33
C GLY A 47 2.34 4.33 -15.25
N ILE A 48 2.89 3.17 -14.90
CA ILE A 48 2.17 1.89 -14.76
C ILE A 48 2.07 1.55 -13.27
N TYR A 49 0.87 1.16 -12.84
CA TYR A 49 0.62 0.68 -11.47
C TYR A 49 0.92 -0.82 -11.39
N LEU A 50 1.97 -1.19 -10.66
CA LEU A 50 2.38 -2.57 -10.46
C LEU A 50 1.96 -3.05 -9.07
N PRO A 51 1.46 -4.28 -8.92
CA PRO A 51 1.11 -4.84 -7.61
C PRO A 51 2.32 -4.89 -6.67
N LEU A 52 2.14 -4.45 -5.43
CA LEU A 52 3.15 -4.45 -4.36
C LEU A 52 2.61 -5.17 -3.13
N ALA A 53 3.19 -6.33 -2.78
CA ALA A 53 2.90 -7.02 -1.53
C ALA A 53 3.81 -6.49 -0.43
N LEU A 54 3.25 -5.89 0.62
CA LEU A 54 3.99 -5.50 1.81
C LEU A 54 3.62 -6.40 2.98
N ASN A 55 4.62 -6.90 3.69
CA ASN A 55 4.42 -7.65 4.91
C ASN A 55 4.01 -6.69 6.04
N ILE A 56 2.87 -6.94 6.66
CA ILE A 56 2.33 -6.15 7.77
C ILE A 56 3.29 -6.14 8.96
N ASP A 57 4.06 -7.22 9.16
CA ASP A 57 5.07 -7.30 10.21
C ASP A 57 6.22 -6.29 9.99
N ASP A 58 6.42 -5.80 8.76
CA ASP A 58 7.48 -4.85 8.41
C ASP A 58 6.98 -3.39 8.39
N ILE A 59 5.66 -3.17 8.51
CA ILE A 59 5.05 -1.84 8.50
C ILE A 59 5.06 -1.24 9.91
N SER A 60 5.47 0.02 10.02
CA SER A 60 5.41 0.80 11.25
C SER A 60 4.21 1.76 11.28
N ALA A 61 3.87 2.38 10.15
CA ALA A 61 2.72 3.28 10.04
C ALA A 61 2.17 3.36 8.61
N ILE A 62 0.88 3.70 8.49
CA ILE A 62 0.19 3.97 7.23
C ILE A 62 -0.59 5.27 7.38
N TYR A 63 -0.44 6.22 6.46
CA TYR A 63 -1.14 7.51 6.54
C TYR A 63 -1.43 8.13 5.17
N ARG A 64 -2.43 9.01 5.14
CA ARG A 64 -2.90 9.71 3.93
C ARG A 64 -2.34 11.13 3.92
N GLY A 65 -1.27 11.34 3.15
CA GLY A 65 -0.60 12.64 3.02
C GLY A 65 0.35 12.95 4.17
N LYS A 66 1.56 13.45 3.86
CA LYS A 66 2.34 14.21 4.83
C LYS A 66 1.48 15.43 5.20
N GLU A 67 0.88 15.46 6.39
CA GLU A 67 0.49 16.74 6.98
C GLU A 67 1.80 17.55 7.10
N LEU A 68 1.84 18.67 6.39
CA LEU A 68 2.88 19.70 6.51
C LEU A 68 2.73 20.44 7.84
#